data_AF-X1NI25-F1
#
_entry.id   AF-X1NI25-F1
#
_cell.length_a   1.000
_cell.length_b   1.000
_cell.length_c   1.000
_cell.angle_alpha   90.00
_cell.angle_beta   90.00
_cell.angle_gamma   90.00
#
_symmetry.space_group_name_H-M   'P 1'
#
loop_
_entity.id
_entity.type
_entity.pdbx_description
1 polymer ?
#
loop_
_entity_poly.entity_id
_entity_poly.type
_entity_poly.pdbx_seq_one_letter_code
_entity_poly.pdbx_strand_id
1 'polypeptide(L)'
;MTAHWKDSFPSIAKGHEQEEKNGCPKTPSVPEKAQGKEEGYGSSQGAMKRVLLLTGKPGTGKTALIKEAIVKTRIRAGGFYTEEIRSGGIRQGFRIITLDGQDGILAHINIPSPYQVSKYRVDINSLNEVGVSAIHQA
;
A
#
# COMPACT_ATOMS: atom_id res chain seq x y z
N MET A 1 4.86 -33.74 -15.86
CA MET A 1 4.75 -32.60 -16.80
C MET A 1 5.39 -31.40 -16.12
N THR A 2 6.61 -31.07 -16.53
CA THR A 2 7.46 -30.09 -15.85
C THR A 2 7.70 -28.94 -16.82
N ALA A 3 7.20 -27.75 -16.52
CA ALA A 3 7.43 -26.57 -17.34
C ALA A 3 8.57 -25.75 -16.76
N HIS A 4 9.67 -25.77 -17.51
CA HIS A 4 10.88 -24.98 -17.39
C HIS A 4 10.57 -23.55 -17.87
N TRP A 5 10.80 -22.51 -17.06
CA TRP A 5 10.73 -21.11 -17.50
C TRP A 5 11.92 -20.33 -16.93
N LYS A 6 12.99 -20.29 -17.72
CA LYS A 6 14.06 -19.31 -17.61
C LYS A 6 14.09 -18.55 -18.93
N ASP A 7 14.47 -17.28 -18.81
CA ASP A 7 14.88 -16.38 -19.90
C ASP A 7 13.77 -15.64 -20.64
N SER A 8 13.59 -14.36 -20.28
CA SER A 8 13.59 -13.22 -21.22
C SER A 8 13.25 -11.91 -20.51
N PHE A 9 14.28 -11.16 -20.14
CA PHE A 9 14.21 -9.71 -19.90
C PHE A 9 14.60 -8.99 -21.20
N PRO A 10 13.93 -7.89 -21.59
CA PRO A 10 14.53 -6.87 -22.43
C PRO A 10 14.80 -5.56 -21.65
N SER A 11 16.04 -5.11 -21.77
CA SER A 11 16.54 -3.76 -21.51
C SER A 11 16.04 -2.78 -22.58
N ILE A 12 15.56 -1.59 -22.20
CA ILE A 12 15.55 -0.41 -23.08
C ILE A 12 15.90 0.85 -22.27
N ALA A 13 16.88 1.58 -22.77
CA ALA A 13 17.43 2.82 -22.27
C ALA A 13 16.86 4.06 -23.00
N LYS A 14 16.94 5.21 -22.31
CA LYS A 14 17.08 6.62 -22.77
C LYS A 14 16.03 7.25 -23.70
N GLY A 15 15.60 8.47 -23.34
CA GLY A 15 15.09 9.45 -24.30
C GLY A 15 14.51 10.76 -23.70
N HIS A 16 15.35 11.80 -23.71
CA HIS A 16 15.08 13.22 -23.99
C HIS A 16 14.39 14.20 -23.00
N GLU A 17 15.22 15.19 -22.63
CA GLU A 17 14.96 16.57 -22.19
C GLU A 17 13.86 17.33 -22.96
N GLN A 18 13.19 18.23 -22.23
CA GLN A 18 12.88 19.58 -22.73
C GLN A 18 12.95 20.60 -21.58
N GLU A 19 13.84 21.56 -21.79
CA GLU A 19 14.11 22.77 -21.01
C GLU A 19 13.17 23.87 -21.49
N GLU A 20 12.49 24.57 -20.58
CA GLU A 20 11.96 25.90 -20.90
C GLU A 20 12.20 26.86 -19.73
N LYS A 21 12.81 27.98 -20.10
CA LYS A 21 13.44 29.01 -19.29
C LYS A 21 12.37 29.89 -18.65
N ASN A 22 12.70 30.53 -17.52
CA ASN A 22 12.67 31.99 -17.36
C ASN A 22 12.87 32.42 -15.90
N GLY A 23 13.91 33.24 -15.67
CA GLY A 23 13.84 34.34 -14.70
C GLY A 23 14.50 34.13 -13.34
N CYS A 24 15.81 34.37 -13.25
CA CYS A 24 16.47 34.73 -12.00
C CYS A 24 16.24 36.24 -11.72
N PRO A 25 15.90 36.62 -10.48
CA PRO A 25 16.57 37.79 -9.92
C PRO A 25 16.99 37.61 -8.45
N LYS A 26 18.29 37.86 -8.24
CA LYS A 26 18.90 38.62 -7.14
C LYS A 26 18.79 38.05 -5.72
N THR A 27 19.93 37.52 -5.26
CA THR A 27 20.37 37.53 -3.86
C THR A 27 20.33 38.95 -3.27
N PRO A 28 20.02 39.05 -1.96
CA PRO A 28 20.90 39.85 -1.11
C PRO A 28 21.30 39.13 0.19
N SER A 29 22.61 39.21 0.46
CA SER A 29 23.26 39.50 1.74
C SER A 29 22.86 38.73 3.02
N VAL A 30 23.87 38.01 3.51
CA VAL A 30 24.12 37.47 4.86
C VAL A 30 23.98 38.54 5.97
N PRO A 31 23.58 38.16 7.19
CA PRO A 31 24.50 38.24 8.34
C PRO A 31 24.47 36.92 9.15
N GLU A 32 25.59 36.22 9.35
CA GLU A 32 26.63 36.40 10.37
C GLU A 32 26.16 36.18 11.83
N LYS A 33 26.63 35.03 12.38
CA LYS A 33 26.81 34.61 13.79
C LYS A 33 25.61 34.07 14.58
N ALA A 34 25.70 32.77 14.91
CA ALA A 34 25.74 32.31 16.30
C ALA A 34 26.40 30.92 16.38
N GLN A 35 27.22 30.73 17.41
CA GLN A 35 28.16 29.64 17.62
C GLN A 35 27.49 28.37 18.18
N GLY A 36 28.06 27.21 17.85
CA GLY A 36 28.23 26.08 18.75
C GLY A 36 27.01 25.23 19.11
N LYS A 37 26.93 24.04 18.51
CA LYS A 37 26.75 22.76 19.22
C LYS A 37 27.10 21.62 18.27
N GLU A 38 28.18 20.92 18.59
CA GLU A 38 28.47 19.59 18.08
C GLU A 38 27.41 18.64 18.65
N GLU A 39 26.40 18.32 17.85
CA GLU A 39 25.61 17.11 18.06
C GLU A 39 25.73 16.31 16.77
N GLY A 40 26.44 15.19 16.88
CA GLY A 40 26.80 14.34 15.76
C GLY A 40 25.57 14.00 14.93
N TYR A 41 25.71 14.13 13.61
CA TYR A 41 24.82 13.48 12.66
C TYR A 41 25.00 11.97 12.82
N GLY A 42 24.31 11.42 13.83
CA GLY A 42 24.05 10.00 13.95
C GLY A 42 23.43 9.57 12.65
N SER A 43 24.20 8.83 11.86
CA SER A 43 23.76 8.27 10.60
C SER A 43 22.61 7.33 10.92
N SER A 44 21.37 7.81 10.83
CA SER A 44 20.22 6.92 10.77
C SER A 44 20.33 6.21 9.43
N GLN A 45 21.04 5.09 9.42
CA GLN A 45 20.92 4.07 8.39
C GLN A 45 19.47 3.56 8.48
N GLY A 46 18.55 4.33 7.90
CA GLY A 46 17.17 3.93 7.74
C GLY A 46 17.18 2.72 6.84
N ALA A 47 17.02 1.53 7.42
CA ALA A 47 16.91 0.29 6.67
C ALA A 47 15.80 0.47 5.63
N MET A 48 16.17 0.47 4.34
CA MET A 48 15.23 0.58 3.23
C MET A 48 14.20 -0.53 3.34
N LYS A 49 12.92 -0.17 3.53
CA LYS A 49 11.83 -1.14 3.56
C LYS A 49 11.69 -1.77 2.17
N ARG A 50 11.81 -3.09 2.09
CA ARG A 50 11.58 -3.84 0.86
C ARG A 50 10.07 -3.94 0.61
N VAL A 51 9.62 -3.46 -0.56
CA VAL A 51 8.22 -3.54 -0.99
C VAL A 51 8.09 -4.69 -1.99
N LEU A 52 7.16 -5.61 -1.72
CA LEU A 52 6.86 -6.76 -2.57
C LEU A 52 5.42 -6.63 -3.07
N LEU A 53 5.23 -6.72 -4.38
CA LEU A 53 3.91 -6.74 -5.02
C LEU A 53 3.68 -8.09 -5.70
N LEU A 54 2.64 -8.80 -5.27
CA LEU A 54 2.24 -10.07 -5.88
C LEU A 54 1.13 -9.84 -6.91
N THR A 55 1.42 -10.10 -8.19
CA THR A 55 0.47 -9.92 -9.31
C THR A 55 0.11 -11.25 -9.97
N GLY A 56 -0.95 -11.26 -10.78
CA GLY A 56 -1.43 -12.45 -11.49
C GLY A 56 -2.92 -12.36 -11.81
N LYS A 57 -3.44 -13.23 -12.68
CA LYS A 57 -4.87 -13.27 -13.05
C LYS A 57 -5.78 -13.40 -11.80
N PRO A 58 -6.99 -12.83 -11.78
CA PRO A 58 -7.96 -13.10 -10.70
C PRO A 58 -8.16 -14.62 -10.50
N GLY A 59 -8.34 -15.05 -9.25
CA GLY A 59 -8.56 -16.47 -8.93
C GLY A 59 -7.30 -17.36 -8.89
N THR A 60 -6.09 -16.84 -9.16
CA THR A 60 -4.83 -17.63 -9.08
C THR A 60 -4.35 -17.94 -7.66
N GLY A 61 -5.14 -17.67 -6.63
CA GLY A 61 -4.78 -17.97 -5.24
C GLY A 61 -3.79 -17.02 -4.57
N LYS A 62 -3.60 -15.79 -5.06
CA LYS A 62 -2.69 -14.79 -4.44
C LYS A 62 -2.96 -14.60 -2.94
N THR A 63 -4.23 -14.38 -2.58
CA THR A 63 -4.64 -14.23 -1.18
C THR A 63 -4.38 -15.50 -0.38
N ALA A 64 -4.58 -16.68 -0.98
CA ALA A 64 -4.28 -17.96 -0.32
C ALA A 64 -2.77 -18.13 -0.07
N LEU A 65 -1.93 -17.78 -1.05
CA LEU A 65 -0.47 -17.83 -0.91
C LEU A 65 0.03 -16.90 0.19
N ILE A 66 -0.51 -15.67 0.28
CA ILE A 66 -0.16 -14.72 1.35
C ILE A 66 -0.57 -15.30 2.71
N LYS A 67 -1.80 -15.81 2.85
CA LYS A 67 -2.29 -16.46 4.08
C LYS A 67 -1.39 -17.63 4.49
N GLU A 68 -1.06 -18.53 3.56
CA GLU A 68 -0.16 -19.65 3.84
C GLU A 68 1.25 -19.21 4.23
N ALA A 69 1.80 -18.20 3.56
CA ALA A 69 3.14 -17.69 3.86
C ALA A 69 3.22 -17.14 5.28
N ILE A 70 2.21 -16.40 5.73
CA ILE A 70 2.12 -15.88 7.11
C ILE A 70 2.11 -17.03 8.12
N VAL A 71 1.25 -18.03 7.90
CA VAL A 71 1.15 -19.20 8.79
C VAL A 71 2.47 -19.99 8.86
N LYS A 72 3.11 -20.24 7.70
CA LYS A 72 4.34 -21.05 7.63
C LYS A 72 5.56 -20.34 8.21
N THR A 73 5.66 -19.03 8.04
CA THR A 73 6.83 -18.26 8.49
C THR A 73 6.75 -17.83 9.95
N ARG A 74 5.57 -17.95 10.61
CA ARG A 74 5.32 -17.55 12.00
C ARG A 74 5.81 -16.12 12.32
N ILE A 75 5.86 -15.27 11.31
CA ILE A 75 6.19 -13.86 11.48
C ILE A 75 4.98 -13.13 12.04
N ARG A 76 5.23 -12.11 12.87
CA ARG A 76 4.20 -11.15 13.21
C ARG A 76 3.86 -10.37 11.94
N ALA A 77 2.68 -10.61 11.39
CA ALA A 77 2.18 -9.95 10.21
C ALA A 77 0.90 -9.18 10.59
N GLY A 78 0.90 -7.87 10.34
CA GLY A 78 -0.30 -7.05 10.44
C GLY A 78 -0.77 -6.56 9.06
N GLY A 79 -1.88 -5.83 9.07
CA GLY A 79 -2.60 -5.40 7.88
C GLY A 79 -3.85 -6.24 7.62
N PHE A 80 -4.42 -6.06 6.44
CA PHE A 80 -5.71 -6.60 6.07
C PHE A 80 -5.75 -6.99 4.59
N TYR A 81 -6.75 -7.79 4.25
CA TYR A 81 -7.16 -8.09 2.90
C TYR A 81 -8.66 -7.85 2.76
N THR A 82 -9.16 -7.84 1.52
CA THR A 82 -10.59 -7.66 1.24
C THR A 82 -11.20 -8.89 0.61
N GLU A 83 -12.46 -9.17 0.94
CA GLU A 83 -13.25 -10.25 0.36
C GLU A 83 -14.53 -9.68 -0.27
N GLU A 84 -14.96 -10.27 -1.40
CA GLU A 84 -16.19 -9.84 -2.06
C GLU A 84 -17.42 -10.43 -1.35
N ILE A 85 -18.38 -9.57 -1.03
CA ILE A 85 -19.70 -9.99 -0.56
C ILE A 85 -20.57 -10.19 -1.79
N ARG A 86 -20.98 -11.44 -2.05
CA ARG A 86 -21.85 -11.80 -3.18
C ARG A 86 -23.13 -12.45 -2.67
N SER A 87 -24.26 -12.09 -3.27
CA SER A 87 -25.57 -12.71 -3.01
C SER A 87 -26.28 -12.89 -4.35
N GLY A 88 -26.80 -14.11 -4.61
CA GLY A 88 -27.44 -14.44 -5.89
C GLY A 88 -26.51 -14.25 -7.10
N GLY A 89 -25.19 -14.48 -6.96
CA GLY A 89 -24.19 -14.26 -8.01
C GLY A 89 -23.80 -12.78 -8.24
N ILE A 90 -24.54 -11.84 -7.66
CA ILE A 90 -24.30 -10.40 -7.78
C ILE A 90 -23.39 -9.94 -6.65
N ARG A 91 -22.38 -9.12 -6.98
CA ARG A 91 -21.55 -8.46 -5.98
C ARG A 91 -22.33 -7.35 -5.29
N GLN A 92 -22.51 -7.50 -3.99
CA GLN A 92 -23.24 -6.59 -3.10
C GLN A 92 -22.31 -5.68 -2.30
N GLY A 93 -21.05 -6.08 -2.11
CA GLY A 93 -20.10 -5.29 -1.35
C GLY A 93 -18.74 -5.92 -1.20
N PHE A 94 -18.00 -5.39 -0.23
CA PHE A 94 -16.66 -5.81 0.15
C PHE A 94 -16.55 -5.83 1.67
N ARG A 95 -15.93 -6.88 2.19
CA ARG A 95 -15.54 -7.02 3.58
C ARG A 95 -14.05 -6.70 3.68
N ILE A 96 -13.64 -6.06 4.77
CA ILE A 96 -12.25 -5.91 5.18
C ILE A 96 -11.98 -6.92 6.29
N ILE A 97 -10.87 -7.66 6.19
CA ILE A 97 -10.52 -8.71 7.14
C ILE A 97 -9.03 -8.56 7.47
N THR A 98 -8.72 -8.47 8.75
CA THR A 98 -7.35 -8.35 9.23
C THR A 98 -6.66 -9.72 9.28
N LEU A 99 -5.34 -9.72 9.40
CA LEU A 99 -4.58 -10.97 9.54
C LEU A 99 -4.76 -11.64 10.92
N ASP A 100 -5.19 -10.89 11.94
CA ASP A 100 -5.54 -11.37 13.29
C ASP A 100 -7.01 -11.80 13.42
N GLY A 101 -7.80 -11.70 12.36
CA GLY A 101 -9.15 -12.27 12.28
C GLY A 101 -10.30 -11.31 12.63
N GLN A 102 -10.02 -10.03 12.85
CA GLN A 102 -11.06 -9.00 12.93
C GLN A 102 -11.62 -8.71 11.53
N ASP A 103 -12.92 -8.44 11.44
CA ASP A 103 -13.55 -8.12 10.16
C ASP A 103 -14.61 -7.02 10.27
N GLY A 104 -14.94 -6.44 9.11
CA GLY A 104 -15.98 -5.41 9.00
C GLY A 104 -16.42 -5.18 7.56
N ILE A 105 -17.57 -4.53 7.38
CA ILE A 105 -18.05 -4.16 6.05
C ILE A 105 -17.27 -2.93 5.59
N LEU A 106 -16.47 -3.07 4.52
CA LEU A 106 -15.78 -1.92 3.93
C LEU A 106 -16.74 -1.10 3.06
N ALA A 107 -17.54 -1.78 2.24
CA ALA A 107 -18.51 -1.12 1.39
C ALA A 107 -19.66 -2.07 1.01
N HIS A 108 -20.88 -1.55 0.91
CA HIS A 108 -22.05 -2.34 0.58
C HIS A 108 -23.12 -1.49 -0.14
N ILE A 109 -23.97 -2.11 -0.96
CA ILE A 109 -25.04 -1.40 -1.67
C ILE A 109 -26.15 -0.88 -0.75
N ASN A 110 -26.37 -1.55 0.39
CA ASN A 110 -27.50 -1.33 1.29
C ASN A 110 -27.13 -0.71 2.65
N ILE A 111 -25.97 -0.06 2.77
CA ILE A 111 -25.60 0.64 4.02
C ILE A 111 -25.84 2.15 3.89
N PRO A 112 -26.32 2.85 4.93
CA PRO A 112 -26.39 4.30 4.91
C PRO A 112 -24.98 4.88 5.05
N SER A 113 -24.47 5.53 4.01
CA SER A 113 -23.22 6.31 4.09
C SER A 113 -23.25 7.46 3.09
N PRO A 114 -22.71 8.64 3.46
CA PRO A 114 -22.52 9.76 2.54
C PRO A 114 -21.38 9.50 1.54
N TYR A 115 -20.50 8.55 1.82
CA TYR A 115 -19.37 8.20 0.95
C TYR A 115 -19.76 7.07 0.02
N GLN A 116 -19.49 7.24 -1.28
CA GLN A 116 -19.90 6.30 -2.31
C GLN A 116 -18.84 6.17 -3.41
N VAL A 117 -18.63 4.94 -3.87
CA VAL A 117 -17.84 4.60 -5.06
C VAL A 117 -18.69 3.72 -5.96
N SER A 118 -19.10 4.25 -7.11
CA SER A 118 -20.07 3.61 -8.00
C SER A 118 -21.36 3.26 -7.22
N LYS A 119 -21.84 2.01 -7.28
CA LYS A 119 -23.04 1.58 -6.53
C LYS A 119 -22.78 1.28 -5.05
N TYR A 120 -21.53 1.23 -4.59
CA TYR A 120 -21.20 0.82 -3.21
C TYR A 120 -21.05 2.02 -2.31
N ARG A 121 -21.78 2.02 -1.20
CA ARG A 121 -21.63 2.99 -0.12
C ARG A 121 -20.53 2.48 0.82
N VAL A 122 -19.65 3.37 1.26
CA VAL A 122 -18.42 3.02 1.98
C VAL A 122 -18.59 3.29 3.47
N ASP A 123 -18.26 2.33 4.32
CA ASP A 123 -18.25 2.49 5.77
C ASP A 123 -16.86 2.98 6.23
N ILE A 124 -16.78 4.27 6.55
CA ILE A 124 -15.52 4.88 7.01
C ILE A 124 -15.18 4.45 8.43
N ASN A 125 -16.18 4.19 9.28
CA ASN A 125 -15.92 3.74 10.65
C ASN A 125 -15.26 2.37 10.60
N SER A 126 -15.82 1.44 9.83
CA SER A 126 -15.22 0.11 9.65
C SER A 126 -13.83 0.19 9.01
N LEU A 127 -13.62 1.07 8.02
CA LEU A 127 -12.28 1.28 7.44
C LEU A 127 -11.27 1.74 8.49
N ASN A 128 -11.63 2.68 9.36
CA ASN A 128 -10.75 3.20 10.39
C ASN A 128 -10.49 2.16 11.48
N GLU A 129 -11.55 1.57 12.03
CA GLU A 129 -11.47 0.63 13.13
C GLU A 129 -10.75 -0.67 12.76
N VAL A 130 -10.96 -1.16 11.53
CA VAL A 130 -10.38 -2.44 11.08
C VAL A 130 -9.14 -2.20 10.23
N GLY A 131 -9.25 -1.38 9.18
CA GLY A 131 -8.19 -1.22 8.19
C GLY A 131 -7.01 -0.39 8.68
N VAL A 132 -7.29 0.82 9.17
CA VAL A 132 -6.24 1.73 9.66
C VAL A 132 -5.58 1.13 10.90
N SER A 133 -6.37 0.61 11.85
CA SER A 133 -5.86 -0.10 13.03
C SER A 133 -4.92 -1.26 12.65
N ALA A 134 -5.29 -2.08 11.67
CA ALA A 134 -4.47 -3.23 11.29
C ALA A 134 -3.12 -2.83 10.69
N ILE A 135 -3.02 -1.67 10.04
CA ILE A 135 -1.74 -1.13 9.55
C ILE A 135 -0.90 -0.59 10.71
N HIS A 136 -1.50 0.09 11.68
CA HIS A 136 -0.78 0.66 12.83
C HIS A 136 -0.25 -0.39 13.81
N GLN A 137 -0.91 -1.54 13.90
CA GLN A 137 -0.54 -2.64 14.81
C GLN A 137 0.45 -3.65 14.19
N ALA A 138 0.79 -3.47 12.91
CA ALA A 138 1.65 -4.34 12.11
C ALA A 138 3.14 -4.22 12.44
#